data_AF-A0A7C9TXC8-F1
#
_entry.id   AF-A0A7C9TXC8-F1
#
_cell.length_a   1.000
_cell.length_b   1.000
_cell.length_c   1.000
_cell.angle_alpha   90.00
_cell.angle_beta   90.00
_cell.angle_gamma   90.00
#
_symmetry.space_group_name_H-M   'P 1'
#
loop_
_entity.id
_entity.type
_entity.pdbx_description
1 polymer ?
#
loop_
_entity_poly.entity_id
_entity_poly.type
_entity_poly.pdbx_seq_one_letter_code
_entity_poly.pdbx_strand_id
1 'polypeptide(L)'
;MTLTKDIATATESDQCPSDVNNFTTTIKRVLELLELEEEDDYGILKPTEYAFQTAMQLVLEAYEIMGNRFPRGSTCTDEQGGISITWQSKQPKRAVILFCPCSPEKPAYIYRDTQDDHGSEDVIFSSTLAGALAAFSSA
;
A
#
# COMPACT_ATOMS: atom_id res chain seq x y z
N MET A 1 -12.36 -3.38 64.05
CA MET A 1 -11.03 -3.54 63.41
C MET A 1 -11.30 -4.23 62.08
N THR A 2 -11.58 -3.43 61.04
CA THR A 2 -12.12 -3.92 59.78
C THR A 2 -11.10 -3.61 58.70
N LEU A 3 -10.44 -4.64 58.20
CA LEU A 3 -9.54 -4.60 57.06
C LEU A 3 -10.40 -4.69 55.80
N THR A 4 -10.50 -3.60 55.05
CA THR A 4 -10.93 -3.61 53.66
C THR A 4 -9.73 -3.27 52.79
N LYS A 5 -9.30 -4.27 52.02
CA LYS A 5 -8.24 -4.20 51.01
C LYS A 5 -8.67 -3.22 49.91
N ASP A 6 -7.85 -2.21 49.68
CA ASP A 6 -7.87 -1.41 48.46
C ASP A 6 -7.49 -2.30 47.28
N ILE A 7 -8.45 -2.53 46.37
CA ILE A 7 -8.22 -3.20 45.09
C ILE A 7 -7.73 -2.14 44.12
N ALA A 8 -6.47 -2.26 43.72
CA ALA A 8 -5.84 -1.45 42.70
C ALA A 8 -6.66 -1.54 41.39
N THR A 9 -7.13 -0.39 40.93
CA THR A 9 -7.71 -0.22 39.59
C THR A 9 -6.58 -0.29 38.58
N ALA A 10 -6.32 -1.49 38.04
CA ALA A 10 -5.58 -1.61 36.80
C ALA A 10 -6.49 -1.08 35.68
N THR A 11 -6.22 0.13 35.21
CA THR A 11 -6.68 0.60 33.90
C THR A 11 -6.00 -0.25 32.84
N GLU A 12 -6.57 -1.41 32.55
CA GLU A 12 -6.33 -2.11 31.29
C GLU A 12 -6.97 -1.23 30.21
N SER A 13 -6.13 -0.43 29.54
CA SER A 13 -6.51 0.19 28.28
C SER A 13 -6.74 -0.95 27.29
N ASP A 14 -8.01 -1.19 27.02
CA ASP A 14 -8.55 -2.08 25.99
C ASP A 14 -8.01 -1.64 24.62
N GLN A 15 -6.81 -2.09 24.27
CA GLN A 15 -6.30 -2.01 22.91
C GLN A 15 -6.93 -3.16 22.13
N CYS A 16 -7.90 -2.83 21.28
CA CYS A 16 -8.48 -3.77 20.32
C CYS A 16 -7.36 -4.51 19.56
N PRO A 17 -7.39 -5.84 19.47
CA PRO A 17 -6.34 -6.64 18.81
C PRO A 17 -6.42 -6.60 17.27
N SER A 18 -6.95 -5.53 16.67
CA SER A 18 -7.26 -5.45 15.24
C SER A 18 -6.47 -4.40 14.47
N ASP A 19 -5.32 -3.95 14.97
CA ASP A 19 -4.35 -3.19 14.17
C ASP A 19 -3.61 -4.16 13.24
N VAL A 20 -4.34 -4.70 12.25
CA VAL A 20 -3.71 -5.35 11.12
C VAL A 20 -2.86 -4.28 10.43
N ASN A 21 -1.54 -4.39 10.55
CA ASN A 21 -0.61 -3.43 9.98
C ASN A 21 -0.88 -3.29 8.47
N ASN A 22 -1.38 -2.13 8.06
CA ASN A 22 -1.76 -1.80 6.68
C ASN A 22 -0.64 -2.09 5.68
N PHE A 23 0.60 -1.84 6.08
CA PHE A 23 1.78 -2.19 5.30
C PHE A 23 1.89 -3.71 5.12
N THR A 24 1.78 -4.49 6.20
CA THR A 24 1.80 -5.95 6.14
C THR A 24 0.69 -6.50 5.24
N THR A 25 -0.51 -5.94 5.28
CA THR A 25 -1.59 -6.30 4.36
C THR A 25 -1.21 -6.01 2.92
N THR A 26 -0.62 -4.85 2.64
CA THR A 26 -0.20 -4.47 1.29
C THR A 26 0.87 -5.41 0.75
N ILE A 27 1.90 -5.71 1.55
CA ILE A 27 2.96 -6.66 1.16
C ILE A 27 2.40 -8.06 0.90
N LYS A 28 1.52 -8.59 1.77
CA LYS A 28 0.88 -9.89 1.54
C LYS A 28 0.17 -9.93 0.19
N ARG A 29 -0.55 -8.86 -0.16
CA ARG A 29 -1.24 -8.76 -1.45
C ARG A 29 -0.29 -8.66 -2.65
N VAL A 30 0.90 -8.09 -2.49
CA VAL A 30 1.94 -8.12 -3.53
C VAL A 30 2.48 -9.55 -3.68
N LEU A 31 2.71 -10.25 -2.58
CA LEU A 31 3.19 -11.64 -2.59
C LEU A 31 2.18 -12.62 -3.16
N GLU A 32 0.88 -12.44 -2.87
CA GLU A 32 -0.23 -13.24 -3.41
C GLU A 32 -0.24 -13.22 -4.95
N LEU A 33 0.26 -12.17 -5.61
CA LEU A 33 0.37 -12.13 -7.07
C LEU A 33 1.34 -13.18 -7.63
N LEU A 34 2.32 -13.63 -6.85
CA LEU A 34 3.28 -14.67 -7.28
C LEU A 34 2.67 -16.08 -7.28
N GLU A 35 1.53 -16.26 -6.60
CA GLU A 35 0.78 -17.52 -6.51
C GLU A 35 -0.23 -17.70 -7.64
N LEU A 36 -0.43 -16.67 -8.47
CA LEU A 36 -1.28 -16.74 -9.66
C LEU A 36 -0.67 -17.68 -10.72
N GLU A 37 -1.54 -18.19 -11.59
CA GLU A 37 -1.12 -18.86 -12.83
C GLU A 37 -0.30 -17.91 -13.71
N GLU A 38 0.50 -18.44 -14.64
CA GLU A 38 1.37 -17.58 -15.46
C GLU A 38 0.55 -16.68 -16.39
N GLU A 39 -0.40 -17.26 -17.12
CA GLU A 39 -1.25 -16.58 -18.09
C GLU A 39 -2.63 -17.24 -18.19
N ASP A 40 -3.63 -16.48 -18.61
CA ASP A 40 -4.94 -16.97 -19.03
C ASP A 40 -5.30 -16.44 -20.44
N ASP A 41 -6.54 -16.66 -20.87
CA ASP A 41 -7.04 -16.20 -22.18
C ASP A 41 -6.99 -14.66 -22.36
N TYR A 42 -6.76 -13.90 -21.29
CA TYR A 42 -6.69 -12.44 -21.27
C TYR A 42 -5.27 -11.90 -21.07
N GLY A 43 -4.26 -12.77 -20.92
CA GLY A 43 -2.85 -12.38 -20.87
C GLY A 43 -2.14 -12.84 -19.61
N ILE A 44 -1.06 -12.13 -19.25
CA ILE A 44 -0.21 -12.50 -18.12
C ILE A 44 -0.91 -12.17 -16.79
N LEU A 45 -1.02 -13.16 -15.91
CA LEU A 45 -1.62 -12.98 -14.57
C LEU A 45 -0.55 -12.79 -13.50
N LYS A 46 0.56 -13.51 -13.63
CA LYS A 46 1.69 -13.43 -12.68
C LYS A 46 2.60 -12.25 -13.05
N PRO A 47 3.02 -11.41 -12.09
CA PRO A 47 3.85 -10.27 -12.41
C PRO A 47 5.23 -10.70 -12.92
N THR A 48 5.83 -9.86 -13.76
CA THR A 48 7.23 -10.04 -14.14
C THR A 48 8.13 -9.82 -12.92
N GLU A 49 9.33 -10.42 -12.95
CA GLU A 49 10.32 -10.22 -11.88
C GLU A 49 10.66 -8.73 -11.69
N TYR A 50 10.79 -7.99 -12.80
CA TYR A 50 11.09 -6.56 -12.76
C TYR A 50 9.96 -5.76 -12.08
N ALA A 51 8.70 -6.02 -12.43
CA ALA A 51 7.56 -5.33 -11.82
C ALA A 51 7.46 -5.64 -10.32
N PHE A 52 7.67 -6.91 -9.94
CA PHE A 52 7.66 -7.33 -8.54
C PHE A 52 8.78 -6.68 -7.72
N GLN A 53 10.02 -6.71 -8.20
CA GLN A 53 11.16 -6.09 -7.51
C GLN A 53 10.95 -4.58 -7.35
N THR A 54 10.49 -3.91 -8.40
CA THR A 54 10.20 -2.47 -8.38
C THR A 54 9.10 -2.14 -7.36
N ALA A 55 8.00 -2.89 -7.37
CA ALA A 55 6.90 -2.69 -6.43
C ALA A 55 7.33 -2.91 -4.98
N MET A 56 8.07 -3.99 -4.71
CA MET A 56 8.58 -4.30 -3.37
C MET A 56 9.53 -3.21 -2.87
N GLN A 57 10.48 -2.77 -3.69
CA GLN A 57 11.42 -1.71 -3.34
C GLN A 57 10.70 -0.41 -2.97
N LEU A 58 9.84 0.08 -3.87
CA LEU A 58 9.14 1.35 -3.66
C LEU A 58 8.22 1.32 -2.42
N VAL A 59 7.52 0.21 -2.19
CA VAL A 59 6.63 0.06 -1.04
C VAL A 59 7.41 -0.05 0.27
N LEU A 60 8.51 -0.80 0.30
CA LEU A 60 9.36 -0.93 1.48
C LEU A 60 9.98 0.42 1.87
N GLU A 61 10.62 1.10 0.91
CA GLU A 61 11.25 2.40 1.15
C GLU A 61 10.22 3.48 1.53
N ALA A 62 9.02 3.48 0.92
CA ALA A 62 7.96 4.39 1.34
C ALA A 62 7.46 4.10 2.77
N TYR A 63 7.39 2.82 3.16
CA TYR A 63 7.08 2.43 4.54
C TYR A 63 8.15 2.89 5.53
N GLU A 64 9.43 2.79 5.19
CA GLU A 64 10.53 3.29 6.03
C GLU A 64 10.39 4.79 6.32
N ILE A 65 9.88 5.57 5.36
CA ILE A 65 9.63 7.01 5.53
C ILE A 65 8.38 7.29 6.36
N MET A 66 7.28 6.54 6.13
CA MET A 66 5.97 6.83 6.71
C MET A 66 5.72 6.17 8.06
N GLY A 67 6.35 5.01 8.30
CA GLY A 67 6.06 4.10 9.40
C GLY A 67 4.60 3.66 9.43
N ASN A 68 4.00 3.62 10.62
CA ASN A 68 2.63 3.14 10.84
C ASN A 68 1.54 4.00 10.18
N ARG A 69 1.89 5.15 9.60
CA ARG A 69 0.96 5.98 8.80
C ARG A 69 0.78 5.45 7.37
N PHE A 70 1.48 4.40 6.98
CA PHE A 70 1.37 3.81 5.66
C PHE A 70 -0.05 3.28 5.42
N PRO A 71 -0.76 3.76 4.37
CA PRO A 71 -2.12 3.35 4.11
C PRO A 71 -2.18 1.95 3.48
N ARG A 72 -3.31 1.27 3.65
CA ARG A 72 -3.54 -0.05 3.05
C ARG A 72 -3.79 0.08 1.55
N GLY A 73 -2.98 -0.61 0.75
CA GLY A 73 -3.12 -0.71 -0.71
C GLY A 73 -3.78 -2.02 -1.15
N SER A 74 -4.41 -2.00 -2.32
CA SER A 74 -4.85 -3.19 -3.06
C SER A 74 -3.98 -3.36 -4.31
N THR A 75 -3.72 -4.59 -4.73
CA THR A 75 -2.79 -4.90 -5.82
C THR A 75 -3.51 -5.58 -6.98
N CYS A 76 -2.97 -5.46 -8.19
CA CYS A 76 -3.42 -6.15 -9.39
C CYS A 76 -2.26 -6.25 -10.39
N THR A 77 -2.24 -7.31 -11.20
CA THR A 77 -1.38 -7.42 -12.38
C THR A 77 -2.10 -6.88 -13.62
N ASP A 78 -1.38 -6.26 -14.56
CA ASP A 78 -1.89 -5.94 -15.91
C ASP A 78 -1.64 -7.09 -16.91
N GLU A 79 -2.20 -6.99 -18.11
CA GLU A 79 -2.11 -8.02 -19.16
C GLU A 79 -0.67 -8.36 -19.61
N GLN A 80 0.32 -7.53 -19.25
CA GLN A 80 1.73 -7.69 -19.60
C GLN A 80 2.59 -8.13 -18.39
N GLY A 81 1.99 -8.36 -17.23
CA GLY A 81 2.73 -8.70 -16.01
C GLY A 81 3.25 -7.49 -15.23
N GLY A 82 2.81 -6.27 -15.53
CA GLY A 82 3.05 -5.09 -14.68
C GLY A 82 2.21 -5.13 -13.41
N ILE A 83 2.64 -4.43 -12.35
CA ILE A 83 1.91 -4.35 -11.08
C ILE A 83 1.30 -2.96 -10.92
N SER A 84 0.03 -2.91 -10.51
CA SER A 84 -0.58 -1.71 -9.96
C SER A 84 -0.88 -1.86 -8.48
N ILE A 85 -0.64 -0.80 -7.70
CA ILE A 85 -1.03 -0.72 -6.28
C ILE A 85 -1.91 0.50 -6.10
N THR A 86 -3.14 0.28 -5.66
CA THR A 86 -4.15 1.32 -5.49
C THR A 86 -4.45 1.56 -4.02
N TRP A 87 -4.31 2.82 -3.60
CA TRP A 87 -4.83 3.35 -2.33
C TRP A 87 -6.03 4.22 -2.64
N GLN A 88 -7.18 3.92 -2.04
CA GLN A 88 -8.43 4.62 -2.31
C GLN A 88 -9.14 4.99 -1.02
N SER A 89 -9.72 6.19 -0.99
CA SER A 89 -10.64 6.65 0.05
C SER A 89 -11.97 7.02 -0.59
N LYS A 90 -13.08 6.70 0.10
CA LYS A 90 -14.44 7.01 -0.37
C LYS A 90 -14.91 8.40 0.07
N GLN A 91 -14.41 8.88 1.21
CA GLN A 91 -14.82 10.15 1.81
C GLN A 91 -13.60 10.78 2.50
N PRO A 92 -12.95 11.79 1.87
CA PRO A 92 -13.21 12.30 0.52
C PRO A 92 -12.86 11.26 -0.58
N LYS A 93 -13.50 11.36 -1.76
CA LYS A 93 -13.17 10.49 -2.90
C LYS A 93 -11.78 10.83 -3.42
N ARG A 94 -10.81 9.95 -3.18
CA ARG A 94 -9.41 10.11 -3.62
C ARG A 94 -8.77 8.77 -3.93
N ALA A 95 -7.83 8.75 -4.85
CA ALA A 95 -6.99 7.61 -5.12
C ALA A 95 -5.55 8.03 -5.42
N VAL A 96 -4.62 7.18 -4.99
CA VAL A 96 -3.24 7.14 -5.47
C VAL A 96 -3.04 5.75 -6.07
N ILE A 97 -2.50 5.69 -7.28
CA ILE A 97 -2.20 4.44 -7.96
C ILE A 97 -0.73 4.46 -8.33
N LEU A 98 0.05 3.51 -7.82
CA LEU A 98 1.41 3.24 -8.28
C LEU A 98 1.33 2.22 -9.42
N PHE A 99 2.00 2.51 -10.53
CA PHE A 99 2.20 1.59 -11.64
C PHE A 99 3.67 1.21 -11.74
N CYS A 100 3.95 -0.09 -11.64
CA CYS A 100 5.27 -0.69 -11.83
C CYS A 100 5.23 -1.48 -13.14
N PRO A 101 5.86 -1.00 -14.22
CA PRO A 101 5.75 -1.62 -15.53
C PRO A 101 6.40 -3.00 -15.58
N CYS A 102 6.02 -3.80 -16.58
CA CYS A 102 6.54 -5.16 -16.79
C CYS A 102 8.03 -5.20 -17.18
N SER A 103 8.59 -4.10 -17.67
CA SER A 103 9.98 -3.99 -18.16
C SER A 103 10.62 -2.63 -17.79
N PRO A 104 11.97 -2.54 -17.81
CA PRO A 104 12.70 -1.31 -17.49
C PRO A 104 12.63 -0.23 -18.57
N GLU A 105 11.96 -0.48 -19.69
CA GLU A 105 11.82 0.50 -20.78
C GLU A 105 10.93 1.69 -20.39
N LYS A 106 10.12 1.53 -19.34
CA LYS A 106 9.25 2.57 -18.80
C LYS A 106 9.56 2.75 -17.30
N PRO A 107 9.54 3.99 -16.79
CA PRO A 107 9.65 4.22 -15.36
C PRO A 107 8.36 3.80 -14.65
N ALA A 108 8.49 3.47 -13.36
CA ALA A 108 7.33 3.44 -12.49
C ALA A 108 6.77 4.86 -12.34
N TYR A 109 5.45 4.98 -12.21
CA TYR A 109 4.79 6.28 -12.06
C TYR A 109 3.60 6.18 -11.12
N ILE A 110 3.21 7.31 -10.54
CA ILE A 110 1.99 7.44 -9.76
C ILE A 110 0.96 8.24 -10.53
N TYR A 111 -0.29 7.81 -10.41
CA TYR A 111 -1.46 8.58 -10.78
C TYR A 111 -2.21 8.98 -9.53
N ARG A 112 -2.59 10.25 -9.44
CA ARG A 112 -3.40 10.81 -8.36
C ARG A 112 -4.74 11.25 -8.93
N ASP A 113 -5.80 10.78 -8.29
CA ASP A 113 -7.16 11.21 -8.56
C ASP A 113 -7.74 11.81 -7.29
N THR A 114 -7.97 13.11 -7.26
CA THR A 114 -8.69 13.79 -6.18
C THR A 114 -9.88 14.53 -6.75
N GLN A 115 -10.86 14.85 -5.90
CA GLN A 115 -12.07 15.55 -6.33
C GLN A 115 -11.80 16.88 -7.06
N ASP A 116 -10.68 17.55 -6.76
CA ASP A 116 -10.35 18.89 -7.28
C ASP A 116 -9.07 18.92 -8.14
N ASP A 117 -8.34 17.81 -8.27
CA ASP A 117 -7.06 17.75 -8.99
C ASP A 117 -6.73 16.32 -9.45
N HIS A 118 -6.20 16.20 -10.68
CA HIS A 118 -5.75 14.95 -11.28
C HIS A 118 -4.35 15.14 -11.88
N GLY A 119 -3.47 14.16 -11.69
CA GLY A 119 -2.14 14.23 -12.29
C GLY A 119 -1.37 12.93 -12.21
N SER A 120 -0.41 12.77 -13.12
CA SER A 120 0.56 11.69 -13.10
C SER A 120 1.97 12.24 -12.91
N GLU A 121 2.80 11.50 -12.20
CA GLU A 121 4.19 11.86 -11.96
C GLU A 121 5.04 10.59 -11.93
N ASP A 122 6.19 10.62 -12.59
CA ASP A 122 7.14 9.52 -12.53
C ASP A 122 7.63 9.32 -11.10
N VAL A 123 7.68 8.07 -10.66
CA VAL A 123 8.28 7.71 -9.37
C VAL A 123 9.76 7.49 -9.60
N ILE A 124 10.49 8.60 -9.62
CA ILE A 124 11.95 8.58 -9.71
C ILE A 124 12.56 8.19 -8.36
N PHE A 125 11.87 8.48 -7.25
CA PHE A 125 12.30 8.17 -5.89
C PHE A 125 11.13 7.71 -5.01
N SER A 126 11.38 6.81 -4.07
CA SER A 126 10.37 6.32 -3.11
C SER A 126 9.78 7.42 -2.21
N SER A 127 10.49 8.53 -2.05
CA SER A 127 9.98 9.73 -1.37
C SER A 127 8.81 10.39 -2.13
N THR A 128 8.76 10.28 -3.46
CA THR A 128 7.62 10.74 -4.27
C THR A 128 6.37 9.96 -3.92
N LEU A 129 6.48 8.63 -3.80
CA LEU A 129 5.38 7.78 -3.35
C LEU A 129 4.98 8.10 -1.91
N ALA A 130 5.93 8.17 -0.98
CA ALA A 130 5.64 8.51 0.42
C ALA A 130 4.94 9.87 0.57
N GLY A 131 5.38 10.88 -0.18
CA GLY A 131 4.75 12.20 -0.21
C GLY A 131 3.30 12.15 -0.73
N ALA A 132 3.07 11.44 -1.83
CA ALA A 132 1.72 11.25 -2.37
C ALA A 132 0.79 10.53 -1.39
N LEU A 133 1.27 9.48 -0.72
CA LEU A 133 0.51 8.73 0.28
C LEU A 133 0.27 9.52 1.57
N ALA A 134 1.22 10.36 1.96
CA ALA A 134 1.06 11.26 3.10
C ALA A 134 -0.05 12.29 2.83
N ALA A 135 -0.04 12.94 1.65
CA ALA A 135 -1.07 13.88 1.22
C ALA A 135 -2.45 13.20 1.08
N PHE A 136 -2.47 11.94 0.63
CA PHE A 136 -3.68 11.12 0.59
C PHE A 136 -4.25 10.85 1.99
N SER A 137 -3.39 10.64 3.00
CA SER A 137 -3.77 10.23 4.35
C SER A 137 -4.03 11.39 5.32
N SER A 138 -3.66 12.63 4.96
CA SER A 138 -3.68 13.80 5.84
C SER A 138 -4.96 14.65 5.78
N ALA A 139 -6.06 14.13 5.23
CA ALA A 139 -7.26 14.92 4.94
C ALA A 139 -8.56 14.24 5.35
#